data_AF-A0A415VDL2-F1
#
_entry.id   AF-A0A415VDL2-F1
#
_cell.length_a   1.000
_cell.length_b   1.000
_cell.length_c   1.000
_cell.angle_alpha   90.00
_cell.angle_beta   90.00
_cell.angle_gamma   90.00
#
_symmetry.space_group_name_H-M   'P 1'
#
loop_
_entity.id
_entity.type
_entity.pdbx_description
1 polymer ?
#
loop_
_entity_poly.entity_id
_entity_poly.type
_entity_poly.pdbx_seq_one_letter_code
_entity_poly.pdbx_strand_id
1 'polypeptide(L)' 'MEKQRLILRSWTEHDAESLYNYAKVPAIGPIAGWPPHTSVENKNKKIYRKN' A
#
# COMPACT_ATOMS: atom_id res chain seq x y z
N MET A 1 13.06 11.86 -1.00
CA MET A 1 14.30 11.74 -0.18
C MET A 1 15.01 10.48 -0.62
N GLU A 2 16.31 10.53 -0.87
CA GLU A 2 17.03 9.41 -1.50
C GLU A 2 18.32 9.09 -0.74
N LYS A 3 18.67 7.79 -0.71
CA LYS A 3 19.90 7.21 -0.16
C LYS A 3 20.38 6.09 -1.10
N GLN A 4 21.62 5.63 -0.94
CA GLN A 4 22.28 4.64 -1.81
C GLN A 4 21.48 3.34 -2.07
N ARG A 5 20.57 2.95 -1.17
CA ARG A 5 19.77 1.72 -1.29
C ARG A 5 18.25 1.95 -1.30
N LEU A 6 17.79 3.18 -1.11
CA LEU A 6 16.37 3.46 -0.91
C LEU A 6 15.99 4.85 -1.42
N ILE A 7 14.87 4.90 -2.16
CA ILE A 7 14.24 6.13 -2.64
C ILE A 7 12.86 6.23 -2.02
N LEU A 8 12.59 7.36 -1.36
CA LEU A 8 11.26 7.75 -0.91
C LEU A 8 10.68 8.76 -1.92
N ARG A 9 9.68 8.29 -2.67
CA ARG A 9 8.90 9.06 -3.64
C ARG A 9 7.40 8.89 -3.38
N SER A 10 6.60 9.77 -3.96
CA SER A 10 5.15 9.62 -3.96
C SER A 10 4.72 8.35 -4.69
N TRP A 11 3.60 7.79 -4.25
CA TRP A 11 2.94 6.66 -4.91
C TRP A 11 2.40 7.10 -6.28
N THR A 12 2.42 6.17 -7.22
CA THR A 12 1.84 6.28 -8.56
C THR A 12 0.93 5.10 -8.84
N GLU A 13 0.12 5.14 -9.90
CA GLU A 13 -0.77 4.03 -10.25
C GLU A 13 0.00 2.74 -10.60
N HIS A 14 1.21 2.87 -11.14
CA HIS A 14 2.08 1.74 -11.46
C HIS A 14 2.55 0.96 -10.22
N ASP A 15 2.46 1.56 -9.03
CA ASP A 15 2.85 0.90 -7.78
C ASP A 15 1.75 0.01 -7.19
N ALA A 16 0.53 0.07 -7.73
CA ALA A 16 -0.65 -0.60 -7.16
C ALA A 16 -0.47 -2.12 -7.05
N GLU A 17 0.09 -2.76 -8.09
CA GLU A 17 0.32 -4.20 -8.10
C GLU A 17 1.40 -4.61 -7.09
N SER A 18 2.48 -3.85 -7.02
CA SER A 18 3.57 -4.07 -6.04
C SER A 18 3.06 -3.92 -4.60
N LEU A 19 2.25 -2.91 -4.33
CA LEU A 19 1.59 -2.72 -3.03
C LEU A 19 0.66 -3.90 -2.71
N TYR A 20 -0.19 -4.30 -3.66
CA TYR A 20 -1.16 -5.37 -3.50
C TYR A 20 -0.51 -6.71 -3.13
N ASN A 21 0.67 -7.02 -3.69
CA ASN A 21 1.37 -8.27 -3.38
C ASN A 21 1.66 -8.47 -1.89
N TYR A 22 1.92 -7.39 -1.16
CA TYR A 22 2.04 -7.44 0.30
C TYR A 22 0.68 -7.24 0.98
N ALA A 23 -0.15 -6.33 0.47
CA ALA A 23 -1.41 -5.98 1.11
C ALA A 23 -2.47 -7.09 1.09
N LYS A 24 -2.37 -8.07 0.20
CA LYS A 24 -3.28 -9.23 0.18
C LYS A 24 -3.01 -10.24 1.31
N VAL A 25 -1.85 -10.17 1.96
CA VAL A 25 -1.48 -11.15 3.00
C VAL A 25 -2.34 -10.91 4.24
N PRO A 26 -3.12 -11.91 4.71
CA PRO A 26 -4.10 -11.72 5.78
C PRO A 26 -3.54 -11.16 7.09
N ALA A 27 -2.27 -11.46 7.38
CA ALA A 27 -1.59 -11.00 8.59
C ALA A 27 -1.03 -9.57 8.49
N ILE A 28 -0.82 -9.02 7.29
CA ILE A 28 -0.15 -7.72 7.12
C ILE A 28 -1.11 -6.57 7.39
N GLY A 29 -2.30 -6.60 6.78
CA GLY A 29 -3.26 -5.50 6.87
C GLY A 29 -3.69 -5.15 8.29
N PRO A 30 -4.17 -6.11 9.10
CA PRO A 30 -4.66 -5.84 10.44
C PRO A 30 -3.63 -5.14 11.34
N ILE A 31 -2.34 -5.47 11.18
CA ILE A 31 -1.24 -4.82 11.93
C ILE A 31 -1.08 -3.34 11.53
N ALA A 32 -1.36 -3.01 10.28
CA ALA A 32 -1.27 -1.65 9.74
C ALA A 32 -2.61 -0.88 9.77
N GLY A 33 -3.66 -1.46 10.38
CA GLY A 33 -4.95 -0.80 10.59
C GLY A 33 -5.90 -0.83 9.39
N TRP A 34 -5.70 -1.74 8.42
CA TRP A 34 -6.58 -1.91 7.26
C TRP A 34 -6.89 -3.39 6.98
N PRO A 35 -8.07 -3.73 6.41
CA PRO A 35 -8.37 -5.12 6.06
C PRO A 35 -7.49 -5.59 4.88
N PRO A 36 -7.11 -6.86 4.80
CA PRO A 36 -6.35 -7.39 3.66
C PRO A 36 -6.98 -7.03 2.32
N HIS A 37 -6.17 -6.64 1.35
CA HIS A 37 -6.67 -6.24 0.04
C HIS A 37 -7.13 -7.47 -0.76
N THR A 38 -8.24 -7.32 -1.48
CA THR A 38 -8.84 -8.40 -2.29
C THR A 38 -8.61 -8.24 -3.79
N SER A 39 -8.18 -7.06 -4.25
CA SER A 39 -7.79 -6.77 -5.63
C SER A 39 -6.80 -5.61 -5.70
N VAL A 40 -6.17 -5.42 -6.87
CA VAL A 40 -5.28 -4.29 -7.15
C VAL A 40 -6.04 -2.97 -7.13
N GLU A 41 -7.28 -2.95 -7.63
CA GLU A 41 -8.15 -1.77 -7.65
C GLU A 41 -8.79 -1.44 -6.30
N ASN A 42 -8.44 -2.16 -5.22
CA ASN A 42 -9.08 -1.97 -3.92
C ASN A 42 -8.76 -0.59 -3.32
N LYS A 43 -9.65 0.37 -3.61
CA LYS A 43 -9.56 1.77 -3.19
C LYS A 43 -10.37 2.00 -1.92
N ASN A 44 -9.84 1.61 -0.77
CA ASN A 44 -10.40 2.05 0.51
C ASN A 44 -10.13 3.55 0.73
N LYS A 45 -11.02 4.43 0.25
CA LYS A 45 -10.87 5.89 0.32
C LYS A 45 -10.59 6.43 1.75
N LYS A 46 -10.98 5.67 2.78
CA LYS A 46 -10.70 5.94 4.20
C LYS A 46 -9.26 5.63 4.65
N ILE A 47 -8.56 4.66 4.03
CA ILE A 47 -7.17 4.30 4.41
C ILE A 47 -6.13 5.21 3.75
N TYR A 48 -6.44 5.77 2.57
CA TYR A 48 -5.51 6.60 1.79
C TYR A 48 -5.64 8.11 2.05
N ARG A 49 -6.62 8.55 2.84
CA ARG A 49 -6.70 9.93 3.33
C ARG A 49 -6.16 9.97 4.75
N LYS A 50 -4.90 10.36 4.89
CA LYS A 50 -4.37 10.86 6.15
C LYS A 50 -4.70 12.36 6.21
N ASN A 51 -5.28 12.82 7.32
CA ASN A 51 -5.45 14.24 7.62
C ASN A 51 -4.11 14.98 7.50
#